data_AF-A0A833QFU8-F1
#
_entry.id   AF-A0A833QFU8-F1
#
_cell.length_a   1.000
_cell.length_b   1.000
_cell.length_c   1.000
_cell.angle_alpha   90.00
_cell.angle_beta   90.00
_cell.angle_gamma   90.00
#
_symmetry.space_group_name_H-M   'P 1'
#
loop_
_entity.id
_entity.type
_entity.pdbx_description
1 polymer ?
#
loop_
_entity_poly.entity_id
_entity_poly.type
_entity_poly.pdbx_seq_one_letter_code
_entity_poly.pdbx_strand_id
1 'polypeptide(L)'
;MHATKEFNKKGFFKQFLLGLRISKSFTTNPISIEQRKNSIKLSSDLAMAFARGRTHWTRALISKLGGKEENTTMLKGIMGRRYGILMAIYSYPLPHQKVQRGKKIVRSYRFCSGANKRRALKGSCNRVSPSIVARNLVNRRTKVLKRLVPGGELLNGSSLLSETLDYVISLKAQVDMMKSLWKATQISSSRNVELDPSASCQGRKLLMLANSKDEFQLFKKS
;
A
#
# COMPACT_ATOMS: atom_id res chain seq x y z
N MET A 1 -18.09 -11.96 -9.97
CA MET A 1 -17.45 -11.25 -8.84
C MET A 1 -16.36 -12.16 -8.30
N HIS A 2 -15.07 -11.86 -8.54
CA HIS A 2 -13.99 -12.71 -8.03
C HIS A 2 -13.87 -12.53 -6.52
N ALA A 3 -13.93 -13.62 -5.77
CA ALA A 3 -13.70 -13.64 -4.33
C ALA A 3 -12.42 -12.88 -4.00
N THR A 4 -12.54 -11.82 -3.19
CA THR A 4 -11.39 -11.11 -2.64
C THR A 4 -10.64 -12.10 -1.77
N LYS A 5 -9.47 -12.55 -2.24
CA LYS A 5 -8.55 -13.34 -1.39
C LYS A 5 -8.34 -12.57 -0.09
N GLU A 6 -8.63 -13.21 1.03
CA GLU A 6 -8.47 -12.60 2.34
C GLU A 6 -7.03 -12.10 2.54
N PHE A 7 -6.90 -10.99 3.26
CA PHE A 7 -5.60 -10.44 3.62
C PHE A 7 -4.85 -11.42 4.51
N ASN A 8 -3.67 -11.88 4.08
CA ASN A 8 -2.89 -12.87 4.81
C ASN A 8 -2.17 -12.26 6.03
N LYS A 9 -2.89 -12.14 7.15
CA LYS A 9 -2.37 -11.55 8.41
C LYS A 9 -1.10 -12.25 8.93
N LYS A 10 -1.04 -13.59 8.83
CA LYS A 10 0.13 -14.39 9.24
C LYS A 10 1.34 -14.14 8.35
N GLY A 11 1.13 -14.12 7.03
CA GLY A 11 2.18 -13.82 6.05
C GLY A 11 2.69 -12.39 6.21
N PHE A 12 1.80 -11.44 6.47
CA PHE A 12 2.14 -10.06 6.80
C PHE A 12 3.07 -9.98 8.00
N PHE A 13 2.70 -10.60 9.12
CA PHE A 13 3.51 -10.57 10.34
C PHE A 13 4.90 -11.18 10.15
N LYS A 14 4.96 -12.36 9.50
CA LYS A 14 6.23 -13.04 9.22
C LYS A 14 7.17 -12.16 8.41
N GLN A 15 6.67 -11.51 7.37
CA GLN A 15 7.49 -10.64 6.53
C GLN A 15 7.89 -9.34 7.20
N PHE A 16 7.01 -8.78 8.01
CA PHE A 16 7.32 -7.59 8.79
C PHE A 16 8.46 -7.84 9.79
N LEU A 17 8.41 -8.95 10.54
CA LEU A 17 9.48 -9.34 11.44
C LEU A 17 10.79 -9.64 10.69
N LEU A 18 10.70 -10.29 9.52
CA LEU A 18 11.86 -10.53 8.68
C LEU A 18 12.52 -9.20 8.27
N GLY A 19 11.72 -8.21 7.85
CA GLY A 19 12.24 -6.90 7.48
C GLY A 19 12.88 -6.14 8.64
N LEU A 20 12.33 -6.22 9.85
CA LEU A 20 12.96 -5.63 11.03
C LEU A 20 14.30 -6.28 11.38
N ARG A 21 14.40 -7.62 11.26
CA ARG A 21 15.67 -8.34 11.48
C ARG A 21 16.72 -7.92 10.46
N ILE A 22 16.34 -7.89 9.18
CA ILE A 22 17.20 -7.45 8.08
C ILE A 22 17.72 -6.03 8.34
N SER A 23 16.84 -5.10 8.72
CA SER A 23 17.25 -3.72 9.04
C SER A 23 18.20 -3.64 10.23
N LYS A 24 18.09 -4.53 11.23
CA LYS A 24 19.00 -4.58 12.38
C LYS A 24 20.36 -5.15 12.00
N SER A 25 20.38 -6.13 11.09
CA SER A 25 21.62 -6.76 10.61
C SER A 25 22.49 -5.84 9.74
N PHE A 26 21.90 -4.81 9.13
CA PHE A 26 22.63 -3.90 8.24
C PHE A 26 23.30 -2.71 8.94
N THR A 27 23.16 -2.58 10.26
CA THR A 27 23.62 -1.40 10.98
C THR A 27 24.70 -1.78 12.00
N THR A 28 25.94 -1.41 11.70
CA THR A 28 27.09 -1.56 12.61
C THR A 28 27.15 -0.45 13.66
N ASN A 29 26.57 0.72 13.35
CA ASN A 29 26.43 1.88 14.24
C ASN A 29 25.04 1.94 14.87
N PRO A 30 24.88 2.60 16.04
CA PRO A 30 23.56 2.84 16.62
C PRO A 30 22.68 3.61 15.63
N ILE A 31 21.60 2.97 15.18
CA ILE A 31 20.68 3.50 14.17
C ILE A 31 20.08 4.82 14.65
N SER A 32 20.12 5.85 13.81
CA SER A 32 19.43 7.11 14.09
C SER A 32 17.93 6.88 14.21
N ILE A 33 17.25 7.70 15.02
CA ILE A 33 15.80 7.58 15.22
C ILE A 33 15.05 7.69 13.87
N GLU A 34 15.52 8.55 12.97
CA GLU A 34 14.95 8.74 11.64
C GLU A 34 15.10 7.48 10.77
N GLN A 35 16.29 6.89 10.71
CA GLN A 35 16.53 5.65 9.98
C GLN A 35 15.68 4.51 10.53
N ARG A 36 15.55 4.40 11.85
CA ARG A 36 14.69 3.40 12.49
C ARG A 36 13.23 3.56 12.07
N LYS A 37 12.71 4.79 12.07
CA LYS A 37 11.34 5.09 11.63
C LYS A 37 11.13 4.72 10.15
N ASN A 38 12.08 5.08 9.29
CA ASN A 38 12.03 4.78 7.87
C ASN A 38 12.09 3.27 7.60
N SER A 39 12.94 2.52 8.30
CA SER A 39 13.01 1.06 8.20
C SER A 39 11.74 0.37 8.66
N ILE A 40 11.14 0.82 9.76
CA ILE A 40 9.86 0.27 10.25
C ILE A 40 8.77 0.49 9.20
N LYS A 41 8.66 1.72 8.69
CA LYS A 41 7.69 2.06 7.65
C LYS A 41 7.89 1.22 6.40
N LEU A 42 9.12 1.09 5.93
CA LEU A 42 9.45 0.31 4.74
C LEU A 42 9.13 -1.17 4.92
N SER A 43 9.52 -1.75 6.07
CA SER A 43 9.20 -3.14 6.42
C SER A 43 7.69 -3.36 6.38
N SER A 44 6.94 -2.43 6.97
CA SER A 44 5.48 -2.48 7.01
C SER A 44 4.85 -2.42 5.62
N ASP A 45 5.21 -1.42 4.82
CA ASP A 45 4.66 -1.23 3.47
C ASP A 45 4.95 -2.44 2.58
N LEU A 46 6.16 -3.00 2.66
CA LEU A 46 6.55 -4.17 1.88
C LEU A 46 5.87 -5.45 2.36
N ALA A 47 5.81 -5.68 3.67
CA ALA A 47 5.15 -6.83 4.22
C ALA A 47 3.65 -6.83 3.88
N MET A 48 3.01 -5.67 3.94
CA MET A 48 1.60 -5.49 3.59
C MET A 48 1.37 -5.80 2.10
N ALA A 49 2.25 -5.29 1.24
CA ALA A 49 2.20 -5.55 -0.19
C ALA A 49 2.41 -7.04 -0.53
N PHE A 50 3.36 -7.69 0.16
CA PHE A 50 3.61 -9.12 0.02
C PHE A 50 2.41 -9.97 0.47
N ALA A 51 1.83 -9.63 1.63
CA ALA A 51 0.73 -10.38 2.22
C ALA A 51 -0.52 -10.34 1.35
N ARG A 52 -0.76 -9.21 0.68
CA ARG A 52 -1.92 -9.07 -0.20
C ARG A 52 -1.73 -9.68 -1.58
N GLY A 53 -0.53 -9.54 -2.15
CA GLY A 53 -0.18 -10.10 -3.46
C GLY A 53 -0.32 -9.07 -4.60
N ARG A 54 -0.86 -9.49 -5.74
CA ARG A 54 -0.86 -8.71 -6.99
C ARG A 54 -2.11 -7.82 -7.09
N THR A 55 -2.01 -6.57 -6.65
CA THR A 55 -3.04 -5.52 -6.80
C THR A 55 -2.37 -4.27 -7.38
N HIS A 56 -3.15 -3.31 -7.88
CA HIS A 56 -2.56 -2.07 -8.38
C HIS A 56 -1.87 -1.28 -7.27
N TRP A 57 -2.46 -1.21 -6.08
CA TRP A 57 -1.87 -0.47 -4.97
C TRP A 57 -0.59 -1.13 -4.43
N THR A 58 -0.52 -2.47 -4.39
CA THR A 58 0.72 -3.16 -3.99
C THR A 58 1.85 -2.98 -5.01
N ARG A 59 1.53 -2.98 -6.31
CA ARG A 59 2.49 -2.65 -7.38
C ARG A 59 3.05 -1.25 -7.20
N ALA A 60 2.17 -0.27 -6.97
CA ALA A 60 2.54 1.13 -6.80
C ALA A 60 3.44 1.33 -5.57
N LEU A 61 3.15 0.68 -4.45
CA LEU A 61 4.02 0.71 -3.27
C LEU A 61 5.39 0.13 -3.56
N ILE A 62 5.46 -1.06 -4.17
CA ILE A 62 6.75 -1.72 -4.42
C ILE A 62 7.57 -0.95 -5.45
N SER A 63 6.95 -0.38 -6.49
CA SER A 63 7.61 0.50 -7.44
C SER A 63 8.18 1.75 -6.77
N LYS A 64 7.40 2.40 -5.88
CA LYS A 64 7.84 3.56 -5.10
C LYS A 64 9.02 3.23 -4.18
N LEU A 65 9.05 2.03 -3.62
CA LEU A 65 10.12 1.57 -2.73
C LEU A 65 11.38 1.17 -3.51
N GLY A 66 11.23 0.53 -4.67
CA GLY A 66 12.33 0.03 -5.51
C GLY A 66 13.11 1.13 -6.24
N GLY A 67 12.57 2.34 -6.35
CA GLY A 67 13.28 3.49 -6.95
C GLY A 67 14.40 4.07 -6.09
N LYS A 68 14.58 3.62 -4.85
CA LYS A 68 15.67 4.06 -3.97
C LYS A 68 16.68 2.94 -3.77
N GLU A 69 17.95 3.22 -4.04
CA GLU A 69 19.05 2.25 -3.94
C GLU A 69 19.18 1.66 -2.53
N GLU A 70 19.01 2.48 -1.51
CA GLU A 70 19.05 2.12 -0.07
C GLU A 70 18.06 1.00 0.29
N ASN A 71 16.93 0.93 -0.42
CA ASN A 71 15.84 -0.01 -0.13
C ASN A 71 16.04 -1.36 -0.80
N THR A 72 16.95 -1.45 -1.78
CA THR A 72 17.09 -2.61 -2.66
C THR A 72 17.51 -3.87 -1.90
N THR A 73 18.40 -3.74 -0.92
CA THR A 73 18.88 -4.84 -0.07
C THR A 73 17.76 -5.41 0.79
N MET A 74 16.95 -4.53 1.40
CA MET A 74 15.80 -4.90 2.22
C MET A 74 14.68 -5.53 1.39
N LEU A 75 14.40 -4.99 0.20
CA LEU A 75 13.46 -5.57 -0.76
C LEU A 75 13.89 -6.98 -1.19
N LYS A 76 15.16 -7.16 -1.56
CA LYS A 76 15.72 -8.48 -1.91
C LYS A 76 15.61 -9.47 -0.75
N GLY A 77 15.91 -9.04 0.48
CA GLY A 77 15.86 -9.90 1.65
C GLY A 77 14.45 -10.36 2.04
N ILE A 78 13.45 -9.46 1.97
CA ILE A 78 12.07 -9.78 2.35
C ILE A 78 11.33 -10.55 1.25
N MET A 79 11.54 -10.17 -0.02
CA MET A 79 10.90 -10.84 -1.16
C MET A 79 11.63 -12.12 -1.60
N GLY A 80 12.92 -12.25 -1.25
CA GLY A 80 13.75 -13.40 -1.57
C GLY A 80 13.74 -13.74 -3.07
N ARG A 81 13.55 -15.02 -3.40
CA ARG A 81 13.43 -15.51 -4.78
C ARG A 81 12.32 -14.85 -5.60
N ARG A 82 11.29 -14.28 -4.95
CA ARG A 82 10.23 -13.56 -5.65
C ARG A 82 10.67 -12.17 -6.09
N TYR A 83 11.76 -11.61 -5.57
CA TYR A 83 12.25 -10.28 -5.92
C TYR A 83 12.43 -10.11 -7.43
N GLY A 84 13.13 -11.03 -8.10
CA GLY A 84 13.37 -10.92 -9.55
C GLY A 84 12.08 -10.97 -10.39
N ILE A 85 11.18 -11.91 -10.08
CA ILE A 85 9.87 -12.04 -10.76
C ILE A 85 9.01 -10.80 -10.52
N LEU A 86 8.98 -10.33 -9.27
CA LEU A 86 8.18 -9.20 -8.86
C LEU A 86 8.73 -7.89 -9.42
N MET A 87 10.04 -7.65 -9.34
CA MET A 87 10.68 -6.49 -9.95
C MET A 87 10.54 -6.50 -11.46
N ALA A 88 10.58 -7.66 -12.14
CA ALA A 88 10.21 -7.71 -13.54
C ALA A 88 8.77 -7.21 -13.74
N ILE A 89 7.78 -7.77 -13.02
CA ILE A 89 6.36 -7.37 -13.09
C ILE A 89 6.12 -5.89 -12.72
N TYR A 90 6.92 -5.33 -11.81
CA TYR A 90 6.77 -3.97 -11.28
C TYR A 90 7.62 -2.91 -12.03
N SER A 91 8.75 -3.29 -12.64
CA SER A 91 9.63 -2.45 -13.46
C SER A 91 9.21 -2.40 -14.93
N TYR A 92 8.46 -3.39 -15.44
CA TYR A 92 7.72 -3.18 -16.68
C TYR A 92 6.75 -2.03 -16.42
N PRO A 93 6.78 -0.97 -17.26
CA PRO A 93 5.88 0.15 -17.09
C PRO A 93 4.47 -0.42 -16.97
N LEU A 94 3.79 -0.13 -15.86
CA LEU A 94 2.32 0.03 -15.86
C LEU A 94 2.02 0.65 -17.20
N PRO A 95 1.15 0.08 -18.06
CA PRO A 95 0.98 0.59 -19.39
C PRO A 95 0.69 2.07 -19.21
N HIS A 96 1.68 2.90 -19.48
CA HIS A 96 1.49 4.26 -19.86
C HIS A 96 0.66 4.00 -21.08
N GLN A 97 -0.66 4.12 -20.90
CA GLN A 97 -1.58 4.27 -22.00
C GLN A 97 -0.89 5.37 -22.76
N LYS A 98 -0.15 4.99 -23.81
CA LYS A 98 0.26 5.90 -24.85
C LYS A 98 -1.08 6.50 -25.14
N VAL A 99 -1.32 7.71 -24.66
CA VAL A 99 -2.36 8.54 -25.18
C VAL A 99 -2.02 8.45 -26.64
N GLN A 100 -2.79 7.65 -27.39
CA GLN A 100 -2.80 7.80 -28.81
C GLN A 100 -3.30 9.23 -28.93
N ARG A 101 -2.36 10.19 -28.92
CA ARG A 101 -2.55 11.46 -29.58
C ARG A 101 -2.76 10.99 -30.99
N GLY A 102 -4.04 10.77 -31.33
CA GLY A 102 -4.44 10.48 -32.69
C GLY A 102 -3.69 11.50 -33.52
N LYS A 103 -2.88 11.02 -34.46
CA LYS A 103 -2.27 11.90 -35.45
C LYS A 103 -3.40 12.80 -35.91
N LYS A 104 -3.25 14.11 -35.71
CA LYS A 104 -4.24 15.11 -36.06
C LYS A 104 -4.44 15.03 -37.56
N ILE A 105 -5.38 14.19 -38.01
CA ILE A 105 -5.83 14.23 -39.39
C ILE A 105 -6.70 15.48 -39.43
N VAL A 106 -6.12 16.57 -39.92
CA VAL A 106 -6.87 17.73 -40.37
C VAL A 106 -7.71 17.26 -41.56
N ARG A 107 -8.91 16.74 -41.29
CA ARG A 107 -9.96 16.63 -42.31
C ARG A 107 -10.67 17.97 -42.37
N SER A 108 -10.13 18.84 -43.20
CA SER A 108 -10.86 19.97 -43.78
C SER A 108 -12.05 19.41 -44.56
N TYR A 109 -13.24 19.49 -43.99
CA TYR A 109 -14.46 19.65 -44.79
C TYR A 109 -14.99 21.06 -44.49
N ARG A 110 -14.70 21.98 -45.41
CA ARG A 110 -15.54 23.16 -45.58
C ARG A 110 -16.91 22.65 -46.02
N PHE A 111 -17.88 22.65 -45.12
CA PHE A 111 -19.27 22.82 -45.54
C PHE A 111 -19.68 24.25 -45.24
N CYS A 112 -20.27 24.84 -46.26
CA CYS A 112 -20.53 26.24 -46.41
C CYS A 112 -21.37 26.83 -45.27
N SER A 113 -20.95 28.02 -44.90
CA SER A 113 -21.70 29.05 -44.21
C SER A 113 -22.99 29.43 -44.94
N GLY A 114 -24.07 29.62 -44.16
CA GLY A 114 -25.15 30.56 -44.50
C GLY A 114 -26.55 29.95 -44.62
N ALA A 115 -27.37 30.13 -43.58
CA ALA A 115 -28.59 30.94 -43.63
C ALA A 115 -29.68 30.45 -42.64
N ASN A 116 -30.09 31.40 -41.79
CA ASN A 116 -31.42 31.52 -41.19
C ASN A 116 -31.94 30.44 -40.22
N LYS A 117 -31.68 30.65 -38.93
CA LYS A 117 -32.76 30.65 -37.92
C LYS A 117 -32.45 31.58 -36.75
N ARG A 118 -32.39 32.88 -37.04
CA ARG A 118 -32.60 33.91 -36.03
C ARG A 118 -34.10 34.01 -35.71
N ARG A 119 -34.66 33.10 -34.90
CA ARG A 119 -35.90 33.32 -34.12
C ARG A 119 -35.95 32.34 -32.95
N ALA A 120 -35.48 32.79 -31.79
CA ALA A 120 -36.08 32.61 -30.47
C ALA A 120 -35.01 32.81 -29.39
N LEU A 121 -34.78 34.07 -29.01
CA LEU A 121 -34.45 34.37 -27.62
C LEU A 121 -35.64 33.92 -26.78
N LYS A 122 -35.51 32.79 -26.10
CA LYS A 122 -36.24 32.54 -24.86
C LYS A 122 -35.24 31.96 -23.89
N GLY A 123 -34.92 32.75 -22.87
CA GLY A 123 -33.94 32.41 -21.84
C GLY A 123 -34.26 31.06 -21.22
N SER A 124 -33.56 30.02 -21.65
CA SER A 124 -33.43 28.84 -20.84
C SER A 124 -32.41 29.21 -19.78
N CYS A 125 -32.87 29.45 -18.56
CA CYS A 125 -32.02 29.38 -17.38
C CYS A 125 -31.03 28.22 -17.59
N ASN A 126 -29.73 28.49 -17.49
CA ASN A 126 -28.69 27.47 -17.40
C ASN A 126 -28.89 26.69 -16.09
N ARG A 127 -30.03 26.01 -15.94
CA ARG A 127 -30.27 25.02 -14.91
C ARG A 127 -29.39 23.84 -15.31
N VAL A 128 -28.16 23.87 -14.82
CA VAL A 128 -27.26 22.72 -14.87
C VAL A 128 -28.07 21.55 -14.34
N SER A 129 -28.30 20.54 -15.18
CA SER A 129 -29.09 19.38 -14.80
C SER A 129 -28.54 18.83 -13.48
N PRO A 130 -29.39 18.43 -12.52
CA PRO A 130 -28.95 17.80 -11.27
C PRO A 130 -27.98 16.63 -11.52
N SER A 131 -28.14 15.93 -12.65
CA SER A 131 -27.24 14.86 -13.09
C SER A 131 -25.81 15.34 -13.38
N ILE A 132 -25.64 16.53 -13.96
CA ILE A 132 -24.33 17.14 -14.26
C ILE A 132 -23.66 17.59 -12.96
N VAL A 133 -24.43 18.19 -12.03
CA VAL A 133 -23.93 18.55 -10.70
C VAL A 133 -23.45 17.30 -9.94
N ALA A 134 -24.27 16.23 -9.94
CA ALA A 134 -23.92 14.97 -9.31
C ALA A 134 -22.66 14.34 -9.93
N ARG A 135 -22.56 14.32 -11.28
CA ARG A 135 -21.35 13.83 -11.98
C ARG A 135 -20.12 14.65 -11.60
N ASN A 136 -20.21 15.97 -11.54
CA ASN A 136 -19.10 16.82 -11.16
C ASN A 136 -18.65 16.58 -9.72
N LEU A 137 -19.59 16.39 -8.78
CA LEU A 137 -19.29 16.04 -7.40
C LEU A 137 -18.57 14.68 -7.31
N VAL A 138 -19.11 13.67 -8.00
CA VAL A 138 -18.49 12.33 -8.07
C VAL A 138 -17.09 12.44 -8.67
N ASN A 139 -16.91 13.17 -9.77
CA ASN A 139 -15.61 13.36 -10.40
C ASN A 139 -14.59 14.03 -9.46
N ARG A 140 -15.01 15.01 -8.66
CA ARG A 140 -14.15 15.65 -7.65
C ARG A 140 -13.76 14.66 -6.55
N ARG A 141 -14.72 13.92 -6.00
CA ARG A 141 -14.46 12.90 -4.96
C ARG A 141 -13.56 11.77 -5.47
N THR A 142 -13.81 11.30 -6.69
CA THR A 142 -12.97 10.30 -7.36
C THR A 142 -11.55 10.81 -7.54
N LYS A 143 -11.33 12.07 -7.93
CA LYS A 143 -9.98 12.66 -8.04
C LYS A 143 -9.24 12.66 -6.69
N VAL A 144 -9.92 12.96 -5.60
CA VAL A 144 -9.33 12.89 -4.25
C VAL A 144 -8.96 11.44 -3.93
N LEU A 145 -9.89 10.51 -4.14
CA LEU A 145 -9.67 9.10 -3.85
C LEU A 145 -8.49 8.51 -4.63
N LYS A 146 -8.36 8.87 -5.91
CA LYS A 146 -7.23 8.47 -6.76
C LYS A 146 -5.86 8.83 -6.19
N ARG A 147 -5.76 9.98 -5.51
CA ARG A 147 -4.50 10.46 -4.89
C ARG A 147 -4.20 9.80 -3.55
N LEU A 148 -5.21 9.24 -2.88
CA LEU A 148 -5.06 8.61 -1.57
C LEU A 148 -4.65 7.14 -1.70
N VAL A 149 -5.19 6.44 -2.69
CA VAL A 149 -4.87 5.03 -2.96
C VAL A 149 -3.59 4.97 -3.79
N PRO A 150 -2.54 4.25 -3.35
CA PRO A 150 -1.33 4.09 -4.15
C PRO A 150 -1.66 3.58 -5.55
N GLY A 151 -1.23 4.28 -6.60
CA GLY A 151 -1.51 3.89 -7.99
C GLY A 151 -2.96 4.08 -8.44
N GLY A 152 -3.79 4.76 -7.65
CA GLY A 152 -5.20 5.01 -7.95
C GLY A 152 -5.40 5.91 -9.17
N GLU A 153 -4.42 6.72 -9.55
CA GLU A 153 -4.50 7.64 -10.70
C GLU A 153 -4.86 6.92 -12.01
N LEU A 154 -4.33 5.71 -12.18
CA LEU A 154 -4.46 4.88 -13.38
C LEU A 154 -5.75 4.06 -13.41
N LEU A 155 -6.57 4.10 -12.35
CA LEU A 155 -7.73 3.24 -12.20
C LEU A 155 -9.03 3.88 -12.69
N ASN A 156 -9.94 3.03 -13.17
CA ASN A 156 -11.33 3.37 -13.48
C ASN A 156 -12.21 3.29 -12.21
N GLY A 157 -13.41 3.87 -12.23
CA GLY A 157 -14.25 4.01 -11.04
C GLY A 157 -14.52 2.72 -10.25
N SER A 158 -14.94 1.64 -10.92
CA SER A 158 -15.22 0.35 -10.27
C SER A 158 -13.95 -0.31 -9.69
N SER A 159 -12.87 -0.33 -10.47
CA SER A 159 -11.57 -0.87 -10.04
C SER A 159 -10.95 -0.05 -8.91
N LEU A 160 -11.12 1.27 -8.92
CA LEU A 160 -10.66 2.16 -7.86
C LEU A 160 -11.37 1.83 -6.54
N LEU A 161 -12.67 1.59 -6.56
CA LEU A 161 -13.42 1.22 -5.35
C LEU A 161 -12.99 -0.14 -4.81
N SER A 162 -12.81 -1.15 -5.67
CA SER A 162 -12.32 -2.46 -5.23
C SER A 162 -10.93 -2.38 -4.62
N GLU A 163 -10.01 -1.63 -5.25
CA GLU A 163 -8.64 -1.43 -4.74
C GLU A 163 -8.63 -0.59 -3.45
N THR A 164 -9.54 0.38 -3.32
CA THR A 164 -9.70 1.17 -2.08
C THR A 164 -10.13 0.30 -0.92
N LEU A 165 -11.17 -0.53 -1.12
CA LEU A 165 -11.67 -1.44 -0.09
C LEU A 165 -10.56 -2.38 0.38
N ASP A 166 -9.81 -2.89 -0.59
CA ASP A 166 -8.69 -3.77 -0.35
C ASP A 166 -7.55 -3.10 0.45
N TYR A 167 -7.22 -1.86 0.08
CA TYR A 167 -6.22 -1.08 0.78
C TYR A 167 -6.65 -0.73 2.21
N VAL A 168 -7.93 -0.39 2.43
CA VAL A 168 -8.47 -0.13 3.78
C VAL A 168 -8.40 -1.36 4.68
N ILE A 169 -8.72 -2.55 4.15
CA ILE A 169 -8.58 -3.82 4.90
C ILE A 169 -7.11 -4.03 5.31
N SER A 170 -6.19 -3.78 4.38
CA SER A 170 -4.75 -3.95 4.61
C SER A 170 -4.20 -2.95 5.63
N LEU A 171 -4.66 -1.69 5.59
CA LEU A 171 -4.33 -0.66 6.57
C LEU A 171 -4.84 -1.01 7.97
N LYS A 172 -6.06 -1.54 8.08
CA LYS A 172 -6.61 -2.02 9.38
C LYS A 172 -5.71 -3.11 9.96
N ALA A 173 -5.37 -4.12 9.14
CA ALA A 173 -4.48 -5.21 9.58
C ALA A 173 -3.09 -4.71 10.00
N GLN A 174 -2.54 -3.70 9.31
CA GLN A 174 -1.29 -3.03 9.70
C GLN A 174 -1.40 -2.38 11.08
N VAL A 175 -2.44 -1.57 11.30
CA VAL A 175 -2.65 -0.86 12.57
C VAL A 175 -2.86 -1.83 13.72
N ASP A 176 -3.66 -2.89 13.51
CA ASP A 176 -3.96 -3.89 14.53
C ASP A 176 -2.70 -4.65 14.95
N MET A 177 -1.85 -5.01 13.99
CA MET A 177 -0.55 -5.62 14.27
C MET A 177 0.36 -4.69 15.07
N MET A 178 0.51 -3.43 14.66
CA MET A 178 1.36 -2.47 15.36
C MET A 178 0.88 -2.23 16.80
N LYS A 179 -0.44 -2.13 17.00
CA LYS A 179 -1.04 -2.03 18.34
C LYS A 179 -0.77 -3.28 19.18
N SER A 180 -0.82 -4.46 18.58
CA SER A 180 -0.58 -5.72 19.29
C SER A 180 0.87 -5.85 19.74
N LEU A 181 1.82 -5.46 18.87
CA LEU A 181 3.24 -5.38 19.22
C LEU A 181 3.48 -4.39 20.36
N TRP A 182 2.90 -3.20 20.28
CA TRP A 182 3.00 -2.21 21.34
C TRP A 182 2.50 -2.75 22.68
N LYS A 183 1.31 -3.36 22.70
CA LYS A 183 0.76 -3.99 23.92
C LYS A 183 1.69 -5.07 24.46
N ALA A 184 2.21 -5.95 23.60
CA ALA A 184 3.15 -6.99 24.00
C ALA A 184 4.43 -6.40 24.60
N THR A 185 4.97 -5.32 24.03
CA THR A 185 6.17 -4.64 24.55
C THR A 185 5.94 -3.97 25.91
N GLN A 186 4.74 -3.42 26.15
CA GLN A 186 4.40 -2.82 27.44
C GLN A 186 4.24 -3.88 28.54
N ILE A 187 3.63 -5.01 28.20
CA ILE A 187 3.54 -6.18 29.09
C ILE A 187 4.95 -6.70 29.42
N SER A 188 5.85 -6.80 28.44
CA SER A 188 7.22 -7.24 28.70
C SER A 188 8.02 -6.23 29.52
N SER A 189 7.78 -4.93 29.35
CA SER A 189 8.43 -3.89 30.16
C SER A 189 7.98 -3.94 31.62
N SER A 190 6.72 -4.33 31.88
CA SER A 190 6.15 -4.44 33.22
C SER A 190 6.60 -5.72 33.94
N ARG A 191 6.77 -6.84 33.22
CA ARG A 191 7.25 -8.11 33.80
C ARG A 191 8.73 -8.10 34.19
N ASN A 192 9.54 -7.21 33.62
CA ASN A 192 10.97 -7.08 33.99
C ASN A 192 11.17 -6.31 35.32
N VAL A 193 10.11 -5.82 35.95
CA VAL A 193 10.18 -5.09 37.23
C VAL A 193 9.99 -6.03 38.44
N GLU A 194 9.64 -7.30 38.23
CA GLU A 194 9.34 -8.25 39.31
C GLU A 194 10.23 -9.51 39.24
N LEU A 195 11.55 -9.31 39.11
CA LEU A 195 12.54 -10.35 39.31
C LEU A 195 13.62 -9.85 40.28
N ASP A 196 13.62 -10.47 41.45
CA ASP A 196 14.59 -10.32 42.54
C ASP A 196 16.06 -10.32 42.03
N PRO A 197 16.95 -9.44 42.52
CA PRO A 197 18.32 -9.34 42.02
C PRO A 197 19.28 -10.43 42.51
N SER A 198 18.85 -11.46 43.25
CA SER A 198 19.79 -12.37 43.95
C SER A 198 20.19 -13.65 43.18
N ALA A 199 19.64 -13.94 42.01
CA ALA A 199 20.03 -15.13 41.23
C ALA A 199 21.07 -14.79 40.15
N SER A 200 22.33 -14.80 40.60
CA SER A 200 23.55 -14.72 39.81
C SER A 200 23.70 -15.90 38.82
N CYS A 201 24.22 -15.55 37.64
CA CYS A 201 25.05 -16.36 36.73
C CYS A 201 24.43 -17.50 35.89
N GLN A 202 24.85 -17.53 34.62
CA GLN A 202 24.50 -18.45 33.53
C GLN A 202 23.02 -18.51 33.09
N GLY A 203 22.64 -17.68 32.11
CA GLY A 203 21.35 -17.88 31.44
C GLY A 203 21.03 -17.09 30.18
N ARG A 204 21.95 -16.34 29.56
CA ARG A 204 21.62 -15.56 28.34
C ARG A 204 21.68 -16.35 27.02
N LYS A 205 21.90 -17.67 27.06
CA LYS A 205 22.01 -18.51 25.84
C LYS A 205 20.79 -19.39 25.55
N LEU A 206 19.73 -19.37 26.37
CA LEU A 206 18.62 -20.33 26.24
C LEU A 206 17.22 -19.69 26.14
N LEU A 207 17.09 -18.55 25.45
CA LEU A 207 15.79 -17.95 25.08
C LEU A 207 15.58 -17.79 23.57
N MET A 208 16.47 -18.36 22.74
CA MET A 208 16.38 -18.29 21.27
C MET A 208 15.77 -19.55 20.62
N LEU A 209 15.31 -20.54 21.39
CA LEU A 209 14.74 -21.79 20.83
C LEU A 209 13.34 -22.17 21.30
N ALA A 210 12.68 -21.37 22.14
CA ALA A 210 11.33 -21.68 22.61
C ALA A 210 10.36 -20.52 22.35
N ASN A 211 10.17 -20.13 21.08
CA ASN A 211 9.06 -19.23 20.70
C ASN A 211 8.65 -19.40 19.23
N SER A 212 8.50 -20.66 18.78
CA SER A 212 8.00 -20.96 17.42
C SER A 212 6.57 -21.50 17.40
N LYS A 213 5.99 -21.89 18.55
CA LYS A 213 4.70 -22.60 18.59
C LYS A 213 3.52 -21.81 19.18
N ASP A 214 3.74 -20.85 20.09
CA ASP A 214 2.61 -20.22 20.81
C ASP A 214 2.13 -18.86 20.29
N GLU A 215 2.90 -18.17 19.44
CA GLU A 215 2.42 -16.89 18.85
C GLU A 215 1.33 -17.09 17.79
N PHE A 216 1.07 -18.32 17.32
CA PHE A 216 0.02 -18.60 16.34
C PHE A 216 -1.40 -18.69 16.92
N GLN A 217 -1.55 -18.77 18.25
CA GLN A 217 -2.86 -18.91 18.89
C GLN A 217 -3.56 -17.57 19.17
N LEU A 218 -2.83 -16.44 19.19
CA LEU A 218 -3.44 -15.13 19.36
C LEU A 218 -4.16 -14.60 18.11
N PHE A 219 -3.92 -15.21 16.94
CA PHE A 219 -4.53 -14.77 15.68
C PHE A 219 -5.79 -15.56 15.28
N LYS A 220 -6.27 -16.50 16.11
CA LYS A 220 -7.45 -17.33 15.81
C LYS A 220 -8.78 -16.76 16.33
N LYS A 221 -8.80 -15.62 17.04
CA LYS A 221 -10.00 -15.08 17.68
C LYS A 221 -10.51 -13.72 17.15
N SER A 222 -10.06 -13.25 15.96
CA SER A 222 -10.55 -11.97 15.42
C SER A 222 -10.56 -11.82 13.91
#